data_AF-A0A2D1U816-F1
#
_entry.id   AF-A0A2D1U816-F1
#
_cell.length_a   1.000
_cell.length_b   1.000
_cell.length_c   1.000
_cell.angle_alpha   90.00
_cell.angle_beta   90.00
_cell.angle_gamma   90.00
#
_symmetry.space_group_name_H-M   'P 1'
#
loop_
_entity.id
_entity.type
_entity.pdbx_description
1 polymer ?
#
loop_
_entity_poly.entity_id
_entity_poly.type
_entity_poly.pdbx_seq_one_letter_code
_entity_poly.pdbx_strand_id
1 'polypeptide(L)'
;MNRLKFTLGVKKIVLLCCLAGSFTGAYAQDLTEIKFTVTEDKEWTNLFARNNGWFGGDGIYTIPLNGVEAGKPEAKKTLFIFSDSMIGNIKNNKMEPGAKMIHNSVAILKGGKPIAENLTFYWKKDEKGGAETIFIPKTPLTGPTDYYWLGDGFVNQEQNNAIYIFGYRVKQVSDGAFGFSEVGNTLIKITENEKPPYSNFEQKDTPFYLSSSETGKEMGSFGAGIFVNTAKAGAPNPDGYIYVYGVKGMAKKMLAARVKPKEFDDYAKWRFWDGATWNTDIKKAEAITDQVSNELSVSVLPDGRYALIFQQSGMGRMVGMRLGKSPIGPFGPIIKLWDTSDALNKKSYFSYNAKAHPSLSEKGELLISYNVNSFDFFKDLETEPHLYRPRFIKIKFN
;
A
#
# COMPACT_ATOMS: atom_id res chain seq x y z
N MET A 1 74.58 2.70 59.33
CA MET A 1 74.39 3.80 58.36
C MET A 1 73.44 3.33 57.26
N ASN A 2 72.43 4.17 57.00
CA ASN A 2 71.50 4.19 55.87
C ASN A 2 70.42 3.10 55.69
N ARG A 3 69.20 3.63 55.80
CA ARG A 3 67.84 3.14 55.56
C ARG A 3 67.57 2.74 54.09
N LEU A 4 66.48 1.97 53.90
CA LEU A 4 65.42 2.00 52.86
C LEU A 4 65.15 0.57 52.34
N LYS A 5 63.94 0.11 51.97
CA LYS A 5 62.53 0.54 52.12
C LYS A 5 61.72 -0.71 51.68
N PHE A 6 60.58 -0.96 52.33
CA PHE A 6 59.56 -1.90 51.84
C PHE A 6 58.91 -1.38 50.55
N THR A 7 58.74 -2.25 49.57
CA THR A 7 57.62 -2.15 48.62
C THR A 7 57.30 -3.52 48.00
N LEU A 8 56.13 -4.05 48.33
CA LEU A 8 55.49 -5.15 47.61
C LEU A 8 55.12 -4.69 46.20
N GLY A 9 55.68 -5.34 45.17
CA GLY A 9 55.28 -5.17 43.78
C GLY A 9 54.30 -6.27 43.36
N VAL A 10 53.00 -5.95 43.34
CA VAL A 10 51.96 -6.79 42.73
C VAL A 10 52.15 -6.77 41.21
N LYS A 11 52.60 -7.88 40.61
CA LYS A 11 52.59 -8.06 39.16
C LYS A 11 51.14 -8.28 38.69
N LYS A 12 50.46 -7.22 38.26
CA LYS A 12 49.25 -7.34 37.44
C LYS A 12 49.65 -7.84 36.05
N ILE A 13 49.39 -9.12 35.79
CA ILE A 13 49.33 -9.65 34.43
C ILE A 13 48.06 -9.08 33.80
N VAL A 14 48.23 -8.10 32.91
CA VAL A 14 47.16 -7.68 31.99
C VAL A 14 47.11 -8.73 30.89
N LEU A 15 46.18 -9.67 31.01
CA LEU A 15 45.84 -10.60 29.94
C LEU A 15 45.10 -9.78 28.87
N LEU A 16 45.83 -9.36 27.84
CA LEU A 16 45.25 -8.76 26.64
C LEU A 16 44.52 -9.88 25.90
N CYS A 17 43.24 -10.10 26.22
CA CYS A 17 42.37 -10.90 25.39
C CYS A 17 42.17 -10.15 24.07
N CYS A 18 42.99 -10.47 23.07
CA CYS A 18 42.66 -10.23 21.68
C CYS A 18 41.44 -11.09 21.34
N LEU A 19 40.25 -10.57 21.64
CA LEU A 19 39.04 -10.92 20.92
C LEU A 19 39.27 -10.47 19.48
N ALA A 20 39.83 -11.36 18.67
CA ALA A 20 39.66 -11.30 17.23
C ALA A 20 38.16 -11.41 16.99
N GLY A 21 37.48 -10.27 17.01
CA GLY A 21 36.14 -10.15 16.51
C GLY A 21 36.19 -10.59 15.06
N SER A 22 35.62 -11.75 14.77
CA SER A 22 35.25 -12.12 13.43
C SER A 22 34.32 -11.02 12.92
N PHE A 23 34.88 -10.03 12.24
CA PHE A 23 34.12 -9.23 11.30
C PHE A 23 33.61 -10.24 10.27
N THR A 24 32.42 -10.78 10.51
CA THR A 24 31.62 -11.38 9.45
C THR A 24 31.43 -10.25 8.46
N GLY A 25 32.25 -10.24 7.40
CA GLY A 25 32.05 -9.34 6.29
C GLY A 25 30.59 -9.43 5.91
N ALA A 26 29.89 -8.31 5.98
CA ALA A 26 28.56 -8.21 5.41
C ALA A 26 28.72 -8.50 3.92
N TYR A 27 28.57 -9.76 3.52
CA TYR A 27 28.47 -10.12 2.12
C TYR A 27 27.43 -9.18 1.53
N ALA A 28 27.79 -8.46 0.46
CA ALA A 28 26.88 -7.55 -0.20
C ALA A 28 25.65 -8.37 -0.59
N GLN A 29 24.52 -8.13 0.10
CA GLN A 29 23.28 -8.85 -0.16
C GLN A 29 22.91 -8.64 -1.63
N ASP A 30 22.76 -9.75 -2.38
CA ASP A 30 22.38 -9.69 -3.78
C ASP A 30 20.94 -9.18 -3.91
N LEU A 31 20.76 -8.16 -4.74
CA LEU A 31 19.47 -7.53 -5.02
C LEU A 31 19.00 -7.76 -6.46
N THR A 32 19.74 -8.54 -7.25
CA THR A 32 19.43 -8.78 -8.65
C THR A 32 18.63 -10.04 -8.88
N GLU A 33 18.82 -11.07 -8.06
CA GLU A 33 18.17 -12.37 -8.26
C GLU A 33 17.53 -12.91 -6.99
N ILE A 34 16.41 -13.60 -7.20
CA ILE A 34 15.74 -14.42 -6.18
C ILE A 34 15.00 -15.55 -6.91
N LYS A 35 15.01 -16.75 -6.32
CA LYS A 35 14.27 -17.87 -6.87
C LYS A 35 12.82 -17.81 -6.40
N PHE A 36 11.90 -17.91 -7.34
CA PHE A 36 10.48 -17.97 -7.05
C PHE A 36 9.73 -18.77 -8.10
N THR A 37 8.51 -19.17 -7.76
CA THR A 37 7.48 -19.57 -8.72
C THR A 37 6.32 -18.61 -8.65
N VAL A 38 5.63 -18.40 -9.77
CA VAL A 38 4.44 -17.55 -9.87
C VAL A 38 3.31 -18.32 -10.53
N THR A 39 2.10 -18.18 -9.99
CA THR A 39 0.89 -18.76 -10.58
C THR A 39 -0.29 -17.80 -10.43
N GLU A 40 -1.26 -17.86 -11.33
CA GLU A 40 -2.58 -17.25 -11.11
C GLU A 40 -3.23 -17.83 -9.85
N ASP A 41 -3.85 -16.98 -9.03
CA ASP A 41 -4.67 -17.42 -7.90
C ASP A 41 -6.15 -17.26 -8.25
N LYS A 42 -6.73 -18.34 -8.77
CA LYS A 42 -8.12 -18.36 -9.26
C LYS A 42 -9.14 -18.24 -8.14
N GLU A 43 -8.84 -18.74 -6.94
CA GLU A 43 -9.77 -18.66 -5.80
C GLU A 43 -9.92 -17.20 -5.36
N TRP A 44 -8.81 -16.49 -5.16
CA TRP A 44 -8.84 -15.06 -4.87
C TRP A 44 -9.41 -14.24 -6.03
N THR A 45 -9.06 -14.57 -7.28
CA THR A 45 -9.60 -13.87 -8.46
C THR A 45 -11.12 -14.02 -8.58
N ASN A 46 -11.66 -15.20 -8.33
CA ASN A 46 -13.10 -15.48 -8.45
C ASN A 46 -13.91 -14.92 -7.27
N LEU A 47 -13.29 -14.69 -6.12
CA LEU A 47 -13.93 -14.04 -4.96
C LEU A 47 -14.54 -12.66 -5.31
N PHE A 48 -13.93 -11.97 -6.26
CA PHE A 48 -14.34 -10.65 -6.75
C PHE A 48 -15.09 -10.69 -8.09
N ALA A 49 -15.33 -11.87 -8.66
CA ALA A 49 -16.19 -12.03 -9.84
C ALA A 49 -17.66 -12.15 -9.38
N ARG A 50 -18.35 -11.01 -9.25
CA ARG A 50 -19.68 -10.93 -8.64
C ARG A 50 -20.73 -10.44 -9.62
N ASN A 51 -21.98 -10.84 -9.39
CA ASN A 51 -23.13 -10.46 -10.21
C ASN A 51 -24.15 -9.58 -9.48
N ASN A 52 -24.01 -9.35 -8.17
CA ASN A 52 -24.98 -8.60 -7.38
C ASN A 52 -24.27 -7.72 -6.34
N GLY A 53 -24.73 -6.48 -6.20
CA GLY A 53 -24.13 -5.48 -5.33
C GLY A 53 -22.83 -4.93 -5.91
N TRP A 54 -21.74 -4.97 -5.15
CA TRP A 54 -20.41 -4.67 -5.68
C TRP A 54 -20.02 -5.72 -6.72
N PHE A 55 -19.65 -5.28 -7.93
CA PHE A 55 -19.20 -6.16 -9.01
C PHE A 55 -17.90 -5.72 -9.69
N GLY A 56 -17.37 -4.56 -9.32
CA GLY A 56 -16.11 -4.07 -9.84
C GLY A 56 -15.56 -2.92 -9.01
N GLY A 57 -14.25 -2.75 -9.02
CA GLY A 57 -13.58 -1.68 -8.29
C GLY A 57 -12.06 -1.80 -8.30
N ASP A 58 -11.41 -0.70 -7.93
CA ASP A 58 -9.96 -0.60 -7.76
C ASP A 58 -9.60 -0.08 -6.36
N GLY A 59 -8.35 0.35 -6.14
CA GLY A 59 -7.79 0.49 -4.79
C GLY A 59 -7.41 -0.87 -4.24
N ILE A 60 -8.37 -1.63 -3.68
CA ILE A 60 -8.16 -2.95 -3.07
C ILE A 60 -6.96 -3.03 -2.09
N TYR A 61 -6.83 -2.10 -1.15
CA TYR A 61 -5.88 -2.28 -0.05
C TYR A 61 -6.46 -3.18 1.03
N THR A 62 -5.59 -3.90 1.75
CA THR A 62 -5.97 -4.88 2.78
C THR A 62 -5.40 -4.48 4.12
N ILE A 63 -6.27 -4.27 5.11
CA ILE A 63 -5.90 -3.84 6.45
C ILE A 63 -6.33 -4.93 7.46
N PRO A 64 -5.39 -5.66 8.07
CA PRO A 64 -5.71 -6.62 9.12
C PRO A 64 -6.18 -5.87 10.38
N LEU A 65 -7.41 -6.13 10.83
CA LEU A 65 -8.01 -5.32 11.91
C LEU A 65 -7.39 -5.57 13.30
N ASN A 66 -6.48 -6.54 13.44
CA ASN A 66 -5.67 -6.71 14.65
C ASN A 66 -4.37 -5.87 14.62
N GLY A 67 -4.07 -5.18 13.51
CA GLY A 67 -2.86 -4.38 13.29
C GLY A 67 -1.58 -5.17 13.09
N VAL A 68 -1.65 -6.49 12.88
CA VAL A 68 -0.49 -7.33 12.57
C VAL A 68 -0.35 -7.43 11.05
N GLU A 69 0.58 -6.67 10.48
CA GLU A 69 0.80 -6.53 9.03
C GLU A 69 1.71 -7.62 8.45
N ALA A 70 2.63 -8.14 9.26
CA ALA A 70 3.63 -9.12 8.83
C ALA A 70 3.65 -10.35 9.75
N GLY A 71 4.01 -11.50 9.18
CA GLY A 71 4.02 -12.78 9.88
C GLY A 71 2.88 -13.68 9.43
N LYS A 72 2.31 -14.47 10.36
CA LYS A 72 1.22 -15.38 10.01
C LYS A 72 -0.11 -14.63 9.89
N PRO A 73 -0.96 -14.97 8.90
CA PRO A 73 -2.28 -14.38 8.72
C PRO A 73 -3.23 -14.85 9.84
N GLU A 74 -3.15 -14.21 11.01
CA GLU A 74 -3.95 -14.53 12.21
C GLU A 74 -5.13 -13.57 12.42
N ALA A 75 -5.27 -12.56 11.56
CA ALA A 75 -6.35 -11.59 11.64
C ALA A 75 -7.71 -12.30 11.47
N LYS A 76 -8.59 -12.15 12.47
CA LYS A 76 -9.97 -12.65 12.39
C LYS A 76 -10.80 -11.90 11.35
N LYS A 77 -10.42 -10.66 11.05
CA LYS A 77 -11.06 -9.81 10.05
C LYS A 77 -10.01 -8.99 9.32
N THR A 78 -10.15 -8.92 8.01
CA THR A 78 -9.38 -8.04 7.14
C THR A 78 -10.34 -7.09 6.45
N LEU A 79 -10.07 -5.81 6.57
CA LEU A 79 -10.77 -4.75 5.85
C LEU A 79 -10.15 -4.62 4.46
N PHE A 80 -10.98 -4.68 3.44
CA PHE A 80 -10.64 -4.26 2.09
C PHE A 80 -11.20 -2.86 1.88
N ILE A 81 -10.37 -1.95 1.37
CA ILE A 81 -10.81 -0.61 0.97
C ILE A 81 -10.66 -0.46 -0.53
N PHE A 82 -11.67 0.14 -1.15
CA PHE A 82 -11.76 0.33 -2.59
C PHE A 82 -11.97 1.80 -2.92
N SER A 83 -11.44 2.22 -4.06
CA SER A 83 -11.72 3.50 -4.69
C SER A 83 -12.96 3.35 -5.60
N ASP A 84 -12.93 3.88 -6.82
CA ASP A 84 -14.09 3.85 -7.71
C ASP A 84 -14.61 2.41 -7.85
N SER A 85 -15.88 2.23 -7.51
CA SER A 85 -16.52 0.93 -7.34
C SER A 85 -17.86 0.90 -8.08
N MET A 86 -18.08 -0.13 -8.89
CA MET A 86 -19.33 -0.40 -9.57
C MET A 86 -20.27 -1.19 -8.68
N ILE A 87 -21.45 -0.61 -8.42
CA ILE A 87 -22.53 -1.21 -7.65
C ILE A 87 -23.75 -1.42 -8.54
N GLY A 88 -24.31 -2.62 -8.56
CA GLY A 88 -25.48 -2.97 -9.37
C GLY A 88 -25.62 -4.48 -9.52
N ASN A 89 -26.32 -4.90 -10.57
CA ASN A 89 -26.50 -6.30 -10.90
C ASN A 89 -26.01 -6.60 -12.32
N ILE A 90 -25.53 -7.83 -12.52
CA ILE A 90 -25.17 -8.38 -13.82
C ILE A 90 -26.05 -9.59 -14.07
N LYS A 91 -26.73 -9.59 -15.21
CA LYS A 91 -27.58 -10.70 -15.66
C LYS A 91 -27.32 -10.97 -17.13
N ASN A 92 -27.16 -12.25 -17.50
CA ASN A 92 -26.86 -12.67 -18.87
C ASN A 92 -25.65 -11.92 -19.48
N ASN A 93 -24.57 -11.76 -18.70
CA ASN A 93 -23.35 -11.03 -19.06
C ASN A 93 -23.58 -9.56 -19.46
N LYS A 94 -24.62 -8.91 -18.93
CA LYS A 94 -24.88 -7.48 -19.11
C LYS A 94 -25.17 -6.81 -17.78
N MET A 95 -24.73 -5.57 -17.62
CA MET A 95 -25.15 -4.73 -16.50
C MET A 95 -26.64 -4.45 -16.62
N GLU A 96 -27.39 -4.65 -15.54
CA GLU A 96 -28.79 -4.24 -15.45
C GLU A 96 -28.90 -2.71 -15.27
N PRO A 97 -30.00 -2.08 -15.73
CA PRO A 97 -30.24 -0.66 -15.47
C PRO A 97 -30.17 -0.30 -13.99
N GLY A 98 -29.60 0.86 -13.68
CA GLY A 98 -29.41 1.33 -12.31
C GLY A 98 -28.06 0.98 -11.68
N ALA A 99 -27.17 0.29 -12.40
CA ALA A 99 -25.76 0.19 -12.01
C ALA A 99 -25.13 1.59 -11.91
N LYS A 100 -24.38 1.84 -10.84
CA LYS A 100 -23.78 3.15 -10.51
C LYS A 100 -22.34 2.96 -10.07
N MET A 101 -21.47 3.87 -10.51
CA MET A 101 -20.13 4.03 -9.97
C MET A 101 -20.18 4.96 -8.74
N ILE A 102 -19.62 4.52 -7.62
CA ILE A 102 -19.38 5.33 -6.42
C ILE A 102 -17.86 5.45 -6.20
N HIS A 103 -17.40 6.43 -5.44
CA HIS A 103 -15.97 6.77 -5.39
C HIS A 103 -15.15 6.01 -4.36
N ASN A 104 -15.82 5.36 -3.41
CA ASN A 104 -15.19 4.40 -2.51
C ASN A 104 -16.23 3.48 -1.89
N SER A 105 -15.77 2.26 -1.61
CA SER A 105 -16.51 1.23 -0.89
C SER A 105 -15.55 0.43 -0.01
N VAL A 106 -16.08 -0.45 0.83
CA VAL A 106 -15.25 -1.33 1.66
C VAL A 106 -15.81 -2.74 1.69
N ALA A 107 -14.99 -3.72 2.05
CA ALA A 107 -15.45 -5.06 2.37
C ALA A 107 -14.76 -5.60 3.62
N ILE A 108 -15.42 -6.50 4.35
CA ILE A 108 -14.83 -7.24 5.46
C ILE A 108 -14.75 -8.70 5.06
N LEU A 109 -13.54 -9.25 5.06
CA LEU A 109 -13.30 -10.68 5.01
C LEU A 109 -13.15 -11.21 6.44
N LYS A 110 -13.90 -12.27 6.77
CA LYS A 110 -13.70 -13.03 8.01
C LYS A 110 -12.68 -14.16 7.78
N GLY A 111 -11.61 -14.14 8.57
CA GLY A 111 -10.43 -15.02 8.36
C GLY A 111 -9.53 -14.55 7.23
N GLY A 112 -8.54 -15.38 6.86
CA GLY A 112 -7.53 -15.06 5.85
C GLY A 112 -7.63 -15.86 4.54
N LYS A 113 -8.75 -16.55 4.29
CA LYS A 113 -8.94 -17.42 3.12
C LYS A 113 -10.01 -16.85 2.17
N PRO A 114 -9.93 -17.10 0.85
CA PRO A 114 -10.87 -16.58 -0.15
C PRO A 114 -12.20 -17.35 -0.16
N ILE A 115 -12.95 -17.28 0.94
CA ILE A 115 -14.24 -17.94 1.10
C ILE A 115 -15.34 -16.89 0.86
N ALA A 116 -16.19 -17.12 -0.15
CA ALA A 116 -17.18 -16.16 -0.61
C ALA A 116 -18.18 -15.73 0.48
N GLU A 117 -18.60 -16.68 1.31
CA GLU A 117 -19.53 -16.46 2.42
C GLU A 117 -18.94 -15.60 3.53
N ASN A 118 -17.60 -15.51 3.59
CA ASN A 118 -16.87 -14.73 4.58
C ASN A 118 -16.59 -13.30 4.12
N LEU A 119 -16.81 -12.97 2.84
CA LEU A 119 -16.58 -11.63 2.30
C LEU A 119 -17.90 -10.86 2.19
N THR A 120 -18.00 -9.73 2.89
CA THR A 120 -19.18 -8.85 2.84
C THR A 120 -18.78 -7.46 2.40
N PHE A 121 -19.43 -6.93 1.36
CA PHE A 121 -19.22 -5.58 0.83
C PHE A 121 -20.18 -4.57 1.47
N TYR A 122 -19.73 -3.33 1.61
CA TYR A 122 -20.44 -2.23 2.23
C TYR A 122 -20.27 -0.95 1.42
N TRP A 123 -21.36 -0.21 1.28
CA TRP A 123 -21.46 1.14 0.73
C TRP A 123 -22.63 1.86 1.42
N LYS A 124 -22.71 3.18 1.30
CA LYS A 124 -23.87 3.93 1.82
C LYS A 124 -25.03 3.84 0.84
N LYS A 125 -26.23 4.18 1.29
CA LYS A 125 -27.39 4.32 0.42
C LYS A 125 -28.02 5.69 0.61
N ASP A 126 -28.50 6.28 -0.48
CA ASP A 126 -29.35 7.48 -0.42
C ASP A 126 -30.76 7.13 0.10
N GLU A 127 -31.60 8.15 0.26
CA GLU A 127 -32.99 8.00 0.74
C GLU A 127 -33.86 7.12 -0.17
N LYS A 128 -33.49 6.98 -1.45
CA LYS A 128 -34.19 6.15 -2.45
C LYS A 128 -33.59 4.74 -2.54
N GLY A 129 -32.59 4.42 -1.72
CA GLY A 129 -31.89 3.14 -1.72
C GLY A 129 -30.79 3.01 -2.78
N GLY A 130 -30.49 4.07 -3.53
CA GLY A 130 -29.40 4.13 -4.50
C GLY A 130 -28.03 4.09 -3.84
N ALA A 131 -27.03 3.49 -4.51
CA ALA A 131 -25.69 3.36 -3.96
C ALA A 131 -24.99 4.72 -3.77
N GLU A 132 -24.31 4.91 -2.63
CA GLU A 132 -23.61 6.13 -2.26
C GLU A 132 -22.22 5.83 -1.66
N THR A 133 -21.33 6.80 -1.82
CA THR A 133 -19.94 6.77 -1.34
C THR A 133 -19.86 6.78 0.19
N ILE A 134 -18.91 6.03 0.79
CA ILE A 134 -18.75 5.99 2.26
C ILE A 134 -18.07 7.26 2.78
N PHE A 135 -16.88 7.55 2.25
CA PHE A 135 -16.02 8.66 2.63
C PHE A 135 -16.21 9.81 1.64
N ILE A 136 -17.04 10.77 2.01
CA ILE A 136 -17.27 11.99 1.25
C ILE A 136 -16.37 13.10 1.81
N PRO A 137 -15.58 13.80 0.99
CA PRO A 137 -14.71 14.88 1.44
C PRO A 137 -15.49 16.01 2.13
N LYS A 138 -15.04 16.44 3.31
CA LYS A 138 -15.57 17.63 4.03
C LYS A 138 -14.49 18.35 4.85
N THR A 139 -13.23 18.23 4.46
CA THR A 139 -12.12 18.97 5.09
C THR A 139 -12.13 20.43 4.63
N PRO A 140 -11.47 21.37 5.36
CA PRO A 140 -11.46 22.79 5.00
C PRO A 140 -11.00 23.09 3.56
N LEU A 141 -10.07 22.30 3.02
CA LEU A 141 -9.58 22.51 1.66
C LEU A 141 -10.46 21.85 0.58
N THR A 142 -11.53 21.14 0.94
CA THR A 142 -12.36 20.34 0.01
C THR A 142 -13.10 21.24 -1.00
N GLY A 143 -12.95 20.96 -2.28
CA GLY A 143 -13.74 21.58 -3.36
C GLY A 143 -15.15 20.99 -3.49
N PRO A 144 -16.08 21.72 -4.15
CA PRO A 144 -17.50 21.35 -4.21
C PRO A 144 -17.80 20.06 -4.99
N THR A 145 -16.86 19.60 -5.81
CA THR A 145 -16.97 18.41 -6.66
C THR A 145 -15.88 17.40 -6.36
N ASP A 146 -15.11 17.61 -5.29
CA ASP A 146 -14.03 16.71 -4.95
C ASP A 146 -14.62 15.39 -4.41
N TYR A 147 -13.97 14.28 -4.76
CA TYR A 147 -14.23 12.97 -4.20
C TYR A 147 -12.93 12.35 -3.69
N TYR A 148 -13.04 11.28 -2.90
CA TYR A 148 -11.87 10.52 -2.46
C TYR A 148 -11.70 9.25 -3.27
N TRP A 149 -10.53 9.11 -3.90
CA TRP A 149 -9.91 7.80 -4.05
C TRP A 149 -9.12 7.48 -2.79
N LEU A 150 -9.09 6.21 -2.41
CA LEU A 150 -8.39 5.75 -1.22
C LEU A 150 -6.99 5.27 -1.59
N GLY A 151 -6.01 5.75 -0.83
CA GLY A 151 -4.68 5.16 -0.74
C GLY A 151 -4.64 4.06 0.32
N ASP A 152 -3.42 3.68 0.67
CA ASP A 152 -3.19 2.63 1.66
C ASP A 152 -3.61 3.07 3.08
N GLY A 153 -3.76 2.08 3.96
CA GLY A 153 -4.14 2.30 5.35
C GLY A 153 -3.60 1.22 6.27
N PHE A 154 -3.74 1.43 7.57
CA PHE A 154 -3.27 0.49 8.59
C PHE A 154 -4.01 0.71 9.91
N VAL A 155 -3.93 -0.26 10.82
CA VAL A 155 -4.36 -0.08 12.22
C VAL A 155 -3.20 0.45 13.05
N ASN A 156 -3.38 1.61 13.68
CA ASN A 156 -2.38 2.17 14.57
C ASN A 156 -2.59 1.71 16.01
N GLN A 157 -1.82 0.71 16.43
CA GLN A 157 -1.89 0.11 17.77
C GLN A 157 -1.36 1.01 18.91
N GLU A 158 -0.88 2.21 18.60
CA GLU A 158 -0.51 3.26 19.58
C GLU A 158 -1.53 4.41 19.62
N GLN A 159 -2.59 4.33 18.81
CA GLN A 159 -3.69 5.30 18.74
C GLN A 159 -5.04 4.59 18.94
N ASN A 160 -5.13 3.80 20.02
CA ASN A 160 -6.33 3.03 20.39
C ASN A 160 -6.85 2.15 19.25
N ASN A 161 -5.94 1.50 18.51
CA ASN A 161 -6.25 0.65 17.36
C ASN A 161 -7.13 1.35 16.30
N ALA A 162 -7.02 2.68 16.19
CA ALA A 162 -7.70 3.42 15.13
C ALA A 162 -7.18 3.00 13.75
N ILE A 163 -8.10 2.90 12.79
CA ILE A 163 -7.78 2.67 11.39
C ILE A 163 -7.48 4.01 10.76
N TYR A 164 -6.34 4.11 10.09
CA TYR A 164 -5.94 5.26 9.29
C TYR A 164 -5.96 4.89 7.82
N ILE A 165 -6.54 5.75 6.99
CA ILE A 165 -6.63 5.56 5.54
C ILE A 165 -6.22 6.87 4.86
N PHE A 166 -5.28 6.81 3.93
CA PHE A 166 -5.01 7.96 3.07
C PHE A 166 -6.15 8.16 2.07
N GLY A 167 -6.60 9.39 1.89
CA GLY A 167 -7.54 9.80 0.86
C GLY A 167 -6.88 10.75 -0.11
N TYR A 168 -6.88 10.42 -1.39
CA TYR A 168 -6.54 11.33 -2.47
C TYR A 168 -7.77 12.13 -2.83
N ARG A 169 -7.67 13.46 -2.76
CA ARG A 169 -8.75 14.34 -3.18
C ARG A 169 -8.65 14.49 -4.68
N VAL A 170 -9.66 14.06 -5.38
CA VAL A 170 -9.69 14.01 -6.84
C VAL A 170 -10.84 14.86 -7.34
N LYS A 171 -10.59 15.55 -8.46
CA LYS A 171 -11.58 16.36 -9.16
C LYS A 171 -11.65 15.93 -10.62
N GLN A 172 -12.86 15.84 -11.16
CA GLN A 172 -13.06 15.71 -12.60
C GLN A 172 -12.70 17.03 -13.30
N VAL A 173 -11.80 16.97 -14.28
CA VAL A 173 -11.29 18.12 -15.05
C VAL A 173 -11.62 18.03 -16.54
N SER A 174 -11.92 16.85 -17.06
CA SER A 174 -12.42 16.65 -18.44
C SER A 174 -13.20 15.36 -18.55
N ASP A 175 -13.77 15.07 -19.72
CA ASP A 175 -14.31 13.74 -20.03
C ASP A 175 -13.18 12.75 -20.37
N GLY A 176 -13.48 11.45 -20.34
CA GLY A 176 -12.55 10.37 -20.72
C GLY A 176 -11.83 9.69 -19.54
N ALA A 177 -11.12 8.60 -19.83
CA ALA A 177 -10.50 7.71 -18.82
C ALA A 177 -9.43 8.36 -17.94
N PHE A 178 -8.89 9.52 -18.35
CA PHE A 178 -7.91 10.30 -17.57
C PHE A 178 -8.40 11.73 -17.28
N GLY A 179 -9.72 11.95 -17.30
CA GLY A 179 -10.32 13.25 -17.09
C GLY A 179 -10.34 13.73 -15.64
N PHE A 180 -9.36 13.34 -14.82
CA PHE A 180 -9.29 13.63 -13.39
C PHE A 180 -7.95 14.27 -13.00
N SER A 181 -7.94 15.03 -11.92
CA SER A 181 -6.74 15.55 -11.29
C SER A 181 -6.79 15.29 -9.79
N GLU A 182 -5.69 14.80 -9.25
CA GLU A 182 -5.48 14.89 -7.80
C GLU A 182 -5.24 16.36 -7.43
N VAL A 183 -5.82 16.79 -6.31
CA VAL A 183 -5.77 18.18 -5.82
C VAL A 183 -5.40 18.26 -4.33
N GLY A 184 -5.04 17.14 -3.71
CA GLY A 184 -4.51 17.10 -2.35
C GLY A 184 -4.62 15.72 -1.70
N ASN A 185 -4.15 15.65 -0.46
CA ASN A 185 -4.24 14.46 0.39
C ASN A 185 -4.99 14.76 1.69
N THR A 186 -5.79 13.81 2.13
CA THR A 186 -6.49 13.78 3.40
C THR A 186 -6.12 12.50 4.16
N LEU A 187 -6.16 12.55 5.47
CA LEU A 187 -6.10 11.38 6.33
C LEU A 187 -7.47 11.14 6.95
N ILE A 188 -8.02 9.94 6.77
CA ILE A 188 -9.27 9.48 7.38
C ILE A 188 -8.91 8.63 8.59
N LYS A 189 -9.55 8.89 9.73
CA LYS A 189 -9.35 8.16 10.99
C LYS A 189 -10.67 7.59 11.49
N ILE A 190 -10.70 6.28 11.67
CA ILE A 190 -11.87 5.51 12.12
C ILE A 190 -11.51 4.86 13.46
N THR A 191 -12.39 4.96 14.45
CA THR A 191 -12.17 4.32 15.76
C THR A 191 -12.34 2.79 15.67
N GLU A 192 -11.61 2.02 16.48
CA GLU A 192 -11.51 0.54 16.40
C GLU A 192 -12.87 -0.19 16.29
N ASN A 193 -13.91 0.32 16.95
CA ASN A 193 -15.20 -0.36 17.07
C ASN A 193 -16.28 0.14 16.10
N GLU A 194 -15.99 1.19 15.32
CA GLU A 194 -16.92 1.64 14.27
C GLU A 194 -17.04 0.55 13.20
N LYS A 195 -18.26 0.33 12.69
CA LYS A 195 -18.57 -0.72 11.72
C LYS A 195 -18.91 -0.12 10.36
N PRO A 196 -18.55 -0.79 9.26
CA PRO A 196 -19.00 -0.38 7.93
C PRO A 196 -20.54 -0.55 7.78
N PRO A 197 -21.23 0.28 6.98
CA PRO A 197 -20.71 1.43 6.23
C PRO A 197 -20.45 2.64 7.13
N TYR A 198 -19.17 2.99 7.31
CA TYR A 198 -18.69 3.90 8.35
C TYR A 198 -19.46 5.22 8.34
N SER A 199 -20.05 5.58 9.48
CA SER A 199 -20.87 6.79 9.61
C SER A 199 -20.19 7.85 10.45
N ASN A 200 -19.37 7.44 11.41
CA ASN A 200 -18.58 8.33 12.25
C ASN A 200 -17.08 8.10 12.02
N PHE A 201 -16.41 9.10 11.47
CA PHE A 201 -14.97 9.12 11.25
C PHE A 201 -14.46 10.57 11.21
N GLU A 202 -13.18 10.74 11.51
CA GLU A 202 -12.49 12.01 11.37
C GLU A 202 -11.80 12.07 10.01
N GLN A 203 -11.63 13.28 9.48
CA GLN A 203 -10.83 13.54 8.29
C GLN A 203 -10.05 14.83 8.45
N LYS A 204 -8.78 14.83 8.02
CA LYS A 204 -7.88 15.97 8.18
C LYS A 204 -7.04 16.16 6.92
N ASP A 205 -7.03 17.37 6.36
CA ASP A 205 -6.10 17.70 5.27
C ASP A 205 -4.66 17.45 5.71
N THR A 206 -3.81 16.97 4.79
CA THR A 206 -2.41 16.67 5.07
C THR A 206 -1.49 17.56 4.23
N PRO A 207 -0.25 17.84 4.68
CA PRO A 207 0.75 18.53 3.87
C PRO A 207 1.47 17.57 2.91
N PHE A 208 0.91 16.39 2.62
CA PHE A 208 1.62 15.31 1.93
C PHE A 208 1.39 15.27 0.41
N TYR A 209 0.83 16.35 -0.12
CA TYR A 209 0.67 16.59 -1.54
C TYR A 209 1.70 17.62 -2.01
N LEU A 210 2.39 17.32 -3.10
CA LEU A 210 3.35 18.18 -3.78
C LEU A 210 2.72 18.66 -5.09
N SER A 211 2.21 19.88 -5.13
CA SER A 211 1.59 20.41 -6.35
C SER A 211 2.65 20.73 -7.43
N SER A 212 2.26 20.68 -8.69
CA SER A 212 3.16 21.00 -9.81
C SER A 212 3.68 22.44 -9.79
N SER A 213 2.90 23.38 -9.23
CA SER A 213 3.31 24.77 -9.03
C SER A 213 4.38 24.91 -7.95
N GLU A 214 4.35 24.07 -6.91
CA GLU A 214 5.32 24.10 -5.82
C GLU A 214 6.63 23.38 -6.15
N THR A 215 6.58 22.33 -6.99
CA THR A 215 7.75 21.54 -7.37
C THR A 215 8.39 22.00 -8.68
N GLY A 216 7.76 22.94 -9.39
CA GLY A 216 8.27 23.47 -10.64
C GLY A 216 8.17 22.52 -11.84
N LYS A 217 7.32 21.46 -11.78
CA LYS A 217 6.70 20.74 -12.93
C LYS A 217 6.03 19.41 -12.55
N GLU A 218 6.50 18.69 -11.53
CA GLU A 218 6.07 17.31 -11.23
C GLU A 218 5.18 17.25 -9.99
N MET A 219 3.91 16.86 -10.15
CA MET A 219 3.04 16.52 -9.03
C MET A 219 3.59 15.30 -8.28
N GLY A 220 3.44 15.27 -6.96
CA GLY A 220 3.69 14.09 -6.14
C GLY A 220 2.72 13.98 -4.97
N SER A 221 2.53 12.75 -4.48
CA SER A 221 1.55 12.48 -3.44
C SER A 221 1.95 11.25 -2.61
N PHE A 222 1.79 11.32 -1.29
CA PHE A 222 2.03 10.20 -0.38
C PHE A 222 0.75 9.43 -0.06
N GLY A 223 0.91 8.18 0.37
CA GLY A 223 -0.19 7.25 0.69
C GLY A 223 -0.28 6.06 -0.26
N ALA A 224 0.66 5.92 -1.21
CA ALA A 224 0.64 4.88 -2.24
C ALA A 224 0.95 3.48 -1.69
N GLY A 225 1.55 3.43 -0.50
CA GLY A 225 1.84 2.20 0.24
C GLY A 225 2.37 2.54 1.63
N ILE A 226 2.12 1.66 2.59
CA ILE A 226 2.56 1.80 3.97
C ILE A 226 3.34 0.55 4.38
N PHE A 227 4.43 0.75 5.10
CA PHE A 227 5.17 -0.33 5.76
C PHE A 227 5.31 -0.02 7.26
N VAL A 228 4.55 -0.75 8.07
CA VAL A 228 4.51 -0.57 9.53
C VAL A 228 5.66 -1.36 10.18
N ASN A 229 6.84 -0.74 10.28
CA ASN A 229 8.05 -1.40 10.79
C ASN A 229 8.12 -1.43 12.32
N THR A 230 7.07 -1.92 12.99
CA THR A 230 6.96 -1.96 14.44
C THR A 230 6.86 -3.39 14.97
N ALA A 231 7.30 -3.59 16.23
CA ALA A 231 7.24 -4.91 16.86
C ALA A 231 5.79 -5.42 17.01
N LYS A 232 4.84 -4.55 17.36
CA LYS A 232 3.43 -4.93 17.52
C LYS A 232 2.75 -5.30 16.20
N ALA A 233 3.23 -4.75 15.08
CA ALA A 233 2.77 -5.11 13.74
C ALA A 233 3.42 -6.39 13.18
N GLY A 234 4.31 -7.03 13.94
CA GLY A 234 4.96 -8.29 13.55
C GLY A 234 6.14 -8.12 12.59
N ALA A 235 6.67 -6.91 12.40
CA ALA A 235 7.81 -6.70 11.51
C ALA A 235 9.05 -7.45 12.02
N PRO A 236 9.81 -8.17 11.16
CA PRO A 236 10.93 -9.02 11.61
C PRO A 236 12.08 -8.28 12.30
N ASN A 237 12.42 -7.08 11.82
CA ASN A 237 13.51 -6.23 12.34
C ASN A 237 12.98 -4.80 12.56
N PRO A 238 12.14 -4.58 13.57
CA PRO A 238 11.39 -3.34 13.71
C PRO A 238 12.30 -2.19 14.20
N ASP A 239 12.25 -1.06 13.50
CA ASP A 239 12.86 0.21 13.96
C ASP A 239 11.84 1.13 14.66
N GLY A 240 10.58 0.68 14.73
CA GLY A 240 9.47 1.36 15.38
C GLY A 240 8.90 2.55 14.61
N TYR A 241 9.23 2.71 13.33
CA TYR A 241 8.62 3.71 12.47
C TYR A 241 7.53 3.11 11.58
N ILE A 242 6.61 3.96 11.16
CA ILE A 242 5.74 3.72 10.01
C ILE A 242 6.39 4.41 8.83
N TYR A 243 6.62 3.67 7.75
CA TYR A 243 7.05 4.21 6.47
C TYR A 243 5.82 4.43 5.60
N VAL A 244 5.72 5.60 4.99
CA VAL A 244 4.67 5.93 4.03
C VAL A 244 5.33 6.35 2.73
N TYR A 245 4.91 5.72 1.65
CA TYR A 245 5.49 5.92 0.34
C TYR A 245 4.61 6.83 -0.51
N GLY A 246 5.27 7.64 -1.33
CA GLY A 246 4.63 8.51 -2.29
C GLY A 246 5.16 8.31 -3.70
N VAL A 247 4.46 8.84 -4.68
CA VAL A 247 4.83 8.77 -6.09
C VAL A 247 4.84 10.17 -6.68
N LYS A 248 5.91 10.50 -7.43
CA LYS A 248 6.12 11.81 -8.05
C LYS A 248 6.43 11.69 -9.54
N GLY A 249 5.81 12.55 -10.33
CA GLY A 249 6.11 12.75 -11.74
C GLY A 249 5.77 11.58 -12.66
N MET A 250 5.99 11.80 -13.95
CA MET A 250 5.66 10.83 -15.02
C MET A 250 6.57 9.60 -15.01
N ALA A 251 7.80 9.74 -14.52
CA ALA A 251 8.72 8.62 -14.34
C ALA A 251 8.32 7.70 -13.17
N LYS A 252 7.25 8.04 -12.43
CA LYS A 252 6.78 7.32 -11.25
C LYS A 252 7.90 7.11 -10.22
N LYS A 253 8.49 8.23 -9.80
CA LYS A 253 9.54 8.27 -8.77
C LYS A 253 8.94 7.98 -7.42
N MET A 254 9.43 6.95 -6.72
CA MET A 254 8.99 6.60 -5.38
C MET A 254 9.70 7.49 -4.35
N LEU A 255 8.94 8.09 -3.45
CA LEU A 255 9.40 8.89 -2.32
C LEU A 255 9.13 8.13 -1.01
N ALA A 256 9.83 8.48 0.07
CA ALA A 256 9.62 7.88 1.38
C ALA A 256 9.50 8.95 2.48
N ALA A 257 8.53 8.75 3.36
CA ALA A 257 8.35 9.47 4.60
C ALA A 257 8.30 8.47 5.76
N ARG A 258 8.60 8.93 6.98
CA ARG A 258 8.41 8.14 8.19
C ARG A 258 7.98 8.97 9.39
N VAL A 259 7.29 8.31 10.32
CA VAL A 259 6.84 8.89 11.59
C VAL A 259 6.71 7.79 12.65
N LYS A 260 6.78 8.12 13.95
CA LYS A 260 6.45 7.17 15.01
C LYS A 260 4.93 6.98 15.12
N PRO A 261 4.42 5.78 15.44
CA PRO A 261 2.97 5.55 15.56
C PRO A 261 2.23 6.49 16.52
N LYS A 262 2.83 6.82 17.67
CA LYS A 262 2.27 7.78 18.64
C LYS A 262 2.16 9.21 18.11
N GLU A 263 2.96 9.56 17.11
CA GLU A 263 3.10 10.91 16.56
C GLU A 263 2.38 11.07 15.21
N PHE A 264 1.62 10.04 14.76
CA PHE A 264 1.08 9.99 13.40
C PHE A 264 0.17 11.18 13.04
N ASP A 265 -0.63 11.67 13.98
CA ASP A 265 -1.53 12.82 13.81
C ASP A 265 -0.83 14.19 13.85
N ASP A 266 0.44 14.24 14.29
CA ASP A 266 1.26 15.45 14.37
C ASP A 266 2.18 15.55 13.15
N TYR A 267 1.72 16.28 12.12
CA TYR A 267 2.44 16.44 10.87
C TYR A 267 3.82 17.11 11.01
N ALA A 268 4.11 17.82 12.12
CA ALA A 268 5.44 18.37 12.38
C ALA A 268 6.48 17.30 12.77
N LYS A 269 6.04 16.10 13.14
CA LYS A 269 6.90 14.95 13.49
C LYS A 269 7.28 14.08 12.31
N TRP A 270 6.59 14.25 11.19
CA TRP A 270 6.89 13.52 9.96
C TRP A 270 8.26 13.92 9.41
N ARG A 271 8.94 12.95 8.83
CA ARG A 271 10.22 13.17 8.16
C ARG A 271 10.21 12.58 6.78
N PHE A 272 10.81 13.27 5.82
CA PHE A 272 10.89 12.91 4.41
C PHE A 272 12.33 12.58 4.04
N TRP A 273 12.55 11.51 3.31
CA TRP A 273 13.89 11.11 2.90
C TRP A 273 14.42 12.03 1.80
N ASP A 274 15.54 12.70 2.05
CA ASP A 274 16.16 13.64 1.10
C ASP A 274 17.32 13.04 0.29
N GLY A 275 17.47 11.71 0.32
CA GLY A 275 18.56 11.01 -0.36
C GLY A 275 19.75 10.72 0.56
N ALA A 276 19.88 11.42 1.69
CA ALA A 276 20.96 11.21 2.65
C ALA A 276 20.47 11.13 4.11
N THR A 277 19.48 11.95 4.47
CA THR A 277 18.96 12.11 5.82
C THR A 277 17.44 12.27 5.83
N TRP A 278 16.87 12.34 7.04
CA TRP A 278 15.44 12.51 7.26
C TRP A 278 15.12 13.98 7.51
N ASN A 279 14.53 14.64 6.51
CA ASN A 279 14.24 16.07 6.49
C ASN A 279 12.83 16.39 7.01
N THR A 280 12.61 17.61 7.50
CA THR A 280 11.27 18.09 7.89
C THR A 280 10.48 18.66 6.72
N ASP A 281 11.17 19.12 5.67
CA ASP A 281 10.56 19.72 4.49
C ASP A 281 10.29 18.67 3.41
N ILE A 282 9.01 18.46 3.09
CA ILE A 282 8.56 17.55 2.03
C ILE A 282 9.14 17.91 0.66
N LYS A 283 9.44 19.19 0.40
CA LYS A 283 9.96 19.65 -0.89
C LYS A 283 11.39 19.15 -1.17
N LYS A 284 12.08 18.70 -0.12
CA LYS A 284 13.41 18.08 -0.21
C LYS A 284 13.34 16.57 -0.41
N ALA A 285 12.16 15.97 -0.48
CA ALA A 285 12.01 14.54 -0.68
C ALA A 285 12.61 14.11 -2.03
N GLU A 286 13.52 13.15 -1.97
CA GLU A 286 14.20 12.61 -3.15
C GLU A 286 13.74 11.18 -3.46
N ALA A 287 13.89 10.82 -4.73
CA ALA A 287 13.47 9.52 -5.22
C ALA A 287 14.36 8.40 -4.68
N ILE A 288 13.75 7.35 -4.13
CA ILE A 288 14.44 6.11 -3.71
C ILE A 288 14.50 5.05 -4.84
N THR A 289 13.59 5.13 -5.80
CA THR A 289 13.56 4.36 -7.06
C THR A 289 12.55 4.99 -8.03
N ASP A 290 12.40 4.42 -9.22
CA ASP A 290 11.44 4.83 -10.24
C ASP A 290 10.61 3.66 -10.81
N GLN A 291 9.72 4.00 -11.74
CA GLN A 291 8.85 3.08 -12.49
C GLN A 291 7.89 2.27 -11.62
N VAL A 292 7.55 2.77 -10.43
CA VAL A 292 6.51 2.17 -9.59
C VAL A 292 5.11 2.53 -10.10
N SER A 293 4.07 2.14 -9.36
CA SER A 293 2.68 2.55 -9.57
C SER A 293 2.16 3.37 -8.40
N ASN A 294 1.04 4.08 -8.61
CA ASN A 294 0.37 4.86 -7.56
C ASN A 294 -0.22 4.00 -6.43
N GLU A 295 -0.18 2.68 -6.61
CA GLU A 295 -0.38 1.70 -5.55
C GLU A 295 0.82 0.76 -5.57
N LEU A 296 1.39 0.49 -4.39
CA LEU A 296 2.56 -0.37 -4.24
C LEU A 296 2.56 -0.98 -2.84
N SER A 297 3.47 -1.92 -2.59
CA SER A 297 3.67 -2.50 -1.26
C SER A 297 5.14 -2.80 -1.00
N VAL A 298 5.54 -2.73 0.26
CA VAL A 298 6.85 -3.17 0.73
C VAL A 298 6.67 -4.25 1.80
N SER A 299 7.34 -5.39 1.63
CA SER A 299 7.27 -6.51 2.56
C SER A 299 8.66 -7.10 2.81
N VAL A 300 8.88 -7.69 3.98
CA VAL A 300 10.15 -8.36 4.31
C VAL A 300 10.07 -9.83 3.92
N LEU A 301 11.02 -10.29 3.12
CA LEU A 301 11.16 -11.67 2.70
C LEU A 301 11.81 -12.54 3.78
N PRO A 302 11.67 -13.88 3.73
CA PRO A 302 12.27 -14.77 4.74
C PRO A 302 13.78 -14.65 4.91
N ASP A 303 14.49 -14.20 3.88
CA ASP A 303 15.96 -13.98 3.89
C ASP A 303 16.36 -12.56 4.35
N GLY A 304 15.40 -11.75 4.79
CA GLY A 304 15.61 -10.39 5.28
C GLY A 304 15.67 -9.30 4.21
N ARG A 305 15.58 -9.63 2.91
CA ARG A 305 15.43 -8.62 1.85
C ARG A 305 14.04 -7.99 1.89
N TYR A 306 13.94 -6.79 1.36
CA TYR A 306 12.66 -6.11 1.16
C TYR A 306 12.16 -6.36 -0.27
N ALA A 307 10.93 -6.84 -0.43
CA ALA A 307 10.25 -6.92 -1.71
C ALA A 307 9.37 -5.68 -1.88
N LEU A 308 9.70 -4.85 -2.87
CA LEU A 308 8.84 -3.77 -3.37
C LEU A 308 8.05 -4.29 -4.57
N ILE A 309 6.73 -4.40 -4.44
CA ILE A 309 5.81 -4.88 -5.49
C ILE A 309 5.01 -3.71 -6.07
N PHE A 310 4.91 -3.65 -7.40
CA PHE A 310 4.25 -2.57 -8.14
C PHE A 310 3.87 -3.00 -9.58
N GLN A 311 2.99 -2.23 -10.23
CA GLN A 311 2.83 -2.30 -11.69
C GLN A 311 3.92 -1.45 -12.35
N GLN A 312 4.72 -2.06 -13.24
CA GLN A 312 5.82 -1.36 -13.90
C GLN A 312 5.31 -0.13 -14.67
N SER A 313 5.96 1.02 -14.46
CA SER A 313 5.67 2.30 -15.11
C SER A 313 4.22 2.79 -14.89
N GLY A 314 3.58 2.36 -13.80
CA GLY A 314 2.21 2.74 -13.44
C GLY A 314 1.11 1.92 -14.13
N MET A 315 1.26 1.65 -15.44
CA MET A 315 0.23 0.97 -16.25
C MET A 315 0.83 0.01 -17.30
N GLY A 316 2.08 -0.43 -17.13
CA GLY A 316 2.71 -1.41 -18.01
C GLY A 316 2.05 -2.79 -17.89
N ARG A 317 2.44 -3.74 -18.74
CA ARG A 317 1.91 -5.13 -18.71
C ARG A 317 2.57 -6.00 -17.62
N MET A 318 3.66 -5.52 -17.02
CA MET A 318 4.42 -6.30 -16.07
C MET A 318 4.08 -5.92 -14.63
N VAL A 319 3.71 -6.91 -13.83
CA VAL A 319 3.86 -6.84 -12.38
C VAL A 319 5.35 -7.01 -12.07
N GLY A 320 5.93 -6.03 -11.39
CA GLY A 320 7.34 -5.96 -11.07
C GLY A 320 7.62 -6.11 -9.59
N MET A 321 8.81 -6.62 -9.29
CA MET A 321 9.41 -6.60 -7.97
C MET A 321 10.78 -5.93 -8.02
N ARG A 322 11.15 -5.19 -6.98
CA ARG A 322 12.55 -4.87 -6.70
C ARG A 322 12.93 -5.41 -5.33
N LEU A 323 14.13 -5.95 -5.22
CA LEU A 323 14.72 -6.35 -3.94
C LEU A 323 15.46 -5.15 -3.32
N GLY A 324 15.25 -4.90 -2.05
CA GLY A 324 15.87 -3.82 -1.30
C GLY A 324 16.62 -4.30 -0.06
N LYS A 325 17.63 -3.54 0.37
CA LYS A 325 18.37 -3.78 1.63
C LYS A 325 17.68 -3.21 2.87
N SER A 326 16.80 -2.22 2.68
CA SER A 326 16.09 -1.54 3.75
C SER A 326 14.73 -1.03 3.25
N PRO A 327 13.85 -0.49 4.11
CA PRO A 327 12.58 0.11 3.70
C PRO A 327 12.72 1.27 2.71
N ILE A 328 13.92 1.86 2.59
CA ILE A 328 14.23 2.96 1.66
C ILE A 328 15.29 2.56 0.61
N GLY A 329 15.60 1.27 0.50
CA GLY A 329 16.59 0.74 -0.44
C GLY A 329 18.03 0.67 0.11
N PRO A 330 19.07 0.70 -0.75
CA PRO A 330 18.95 0.76 -2.21
C PRO A 330 18.14 -0.41 -2.76
N PHE A 331 17.42 -0.17 -3.85
CA PHE A 331 16.65 -1.18 -4.57
C PHE A 331 17.42 -1.64 -5.81
N GLY A 332 17.41 -2.96 -6.05
CA GLY A 332 17.98 -3.58 -7.24
C GLY A 332 17.16 -3.32 -8.52
N PRO A 333 17.53 -3.97 -9.64
CA PRO A 333 16.79 -3.88 -10.89
C PRO A 333 15.37 -4.46 -10.76
N ILE A 334 14.50 -4.15 -11.74
CA ILE A 334 13.15 -4.70 -11.81
C ILE A 334 13.22 -6.17 -12.19
N ILE A 335 12.74 -7.03 -11.30
CA ILE A 335 12.47 -8.44 -11.52
C ILE A 335 11.03 -8.55 -12.02
N LYS A 336 10.85 -9.08 -13.23
CA LYS A 336 9.53 -9.30 -13.83
C LYS A 336 8.88 -10.52 -13.19
N LEU A 337 7.73 -10.32 -12.54
CA LEU A 337 7.00 -11.40 -11.86
C LEU A 337 5.92 -12.02 -12.74
N TRP A 338 5.10 -11.19 -13.37
CA TRP A 338 3.91 -11.65 -14.09
C TRP A 338 3.61 -10.74 -15.28
N ASP A 339 3.29 -11.34 -16.42
CA ASP A 339 2.82 -10.63 -17.60
C ASP A 339 1.28 -10.69 -17.63
N THR A 340 0.63 -9.53 -17.55
CA THR A 340 -0.82 -9.41 -17.53
C THR A 340 -1.46 -9.55 -18.92
N SER A 341 -0.66 -9.83 -19.95
CA SER A 341 -1.06 -9.90 -21.36
C SER A 341 -2.35 -10.66 -21.64
N ASP A 342 -2.54 -11.81 -20.98
CA ASP A 342 -3.72 -12.67 -21.19
C ASP A 342 -5.02 -11.98 -20.77
N ALA A 343 -4.96 -11.03 -19.84
CA ALA A 343 -6.11 -10.25 -19.40
C ALA A 343 -6.40 -9.03 -20.29
N LEU A 344 -5.53 -8.71 -21.25
CA LEU A 344 -5.60 -7.51 -22.09
C LEU A 344 -6.00 -7.87 -23.54
N ASN A 345 -7.16 -8.50 -23.68
CA ASN A 345 -7.66 -9.05 -24.95
C ASN A 345 -8.26 -8.00 -25.91
N LYS A 346 -8.48 -6.76 -25.46
CA LYS A 346 -8.86 -5.60 -26.30
C LYS A 346 -7.78 -4.52 -26.22
N LYS A 347 -7.59 -3.75 -27.30
CA LYS A 347 -6.64 -2.63 -27.36
C LYS A 347 -6.95 -1.52 -26.35
N SER A 348 -8.21 -1.39 -25.96
CA SER A 348 -8.66 -0.45 -24.94
C SER A 348 -8.23 -0.85 -23.53
N TYR A 349 -7.84 -2.13 -23.30
CA TYR A 349 -7.55 -2.64 -21.97
C TYR A 349 -6.12 -2.35 -21.53
N PHE A 350 -5.99 -2.01 -20.25
CA PHE A 350 -4.70 -1.82 -19.60
C PHE A 350 -4.72 -2.40 -18.18
N SER A 351 -3.56 -2.85 -17.70
CA SER A 351 -3.36 -3.29 -16.32
C SER A 351 -2.68 -2.23 -15.49
N TYR A 352 -2.99 -2.18 -14.20
CA TYR A 352 -2.49 -1.15 -13.30
C TYR A 352 -2.56 -1.59 -11.83
N ASN A 353 -1.90 -0.80 -10.97
CA ASN A 353 -2.10 -0.82 -9.53
C ASN A 353 -1.82 -2.17 -8.84
N ALA A 354 -0.75 -2.84 -9.26
CA ALA A 354 -0.33 -4.09 -8.62
C ALA A 354 0.33 -3.85 -7.26
N LYS A 355 0.02 -4.69 -6.28
CA LYS A 355 0.57 -4.65 -4.91
C LYS A 355 0.35 -5.98 -4.19
N ALA A 356 1.15 -6.24 -3.16
CA ALA A 356 1.03 -7.41 -2.31
C ALA A 356 0.07 -7.18 -1.13
N HIS A 357 -0.46 -8.28 -0.61
CA HIS A 357 -1.32 -8.37 0.57
C HIS A 357 -0.63 -9.22 1.65
N PRO A 358 0.40 -8.69 2.33
CA PRO A 358 1.24 -9.49 3.24
C PRO A 358 0.43 -10.12 4.38
N SER A 359 -0.58 -9.43 4.90
CA SER A 359 -1.47 -9.93 5.95
C SER A 359 -2.40 -11.08 5.52
N LEU A 360 -2.48 -11.37 4.21
CA LEU A 360 -3.20 -12.49 3.61
C LEU A 360 -2.24 -13.51 2.96
N SER A 361 -0.94 -13.27 3.06
CA SER A 361 0.09 -14.12 2.45
C SER A 361 0.56 -15.19 3.44
N GLU A 362 0.75 -16.41 2.96
CA GLU A 362 1.37 -17.47 3.76
C GLU A 362 2.88 -17.23 3.91
N LYS A 363 3.51 -17.89 4.88
CA LYS A 363 4.95 -17.75 5.11
C LYS A 363 5.74 -18.18 3.86
N GLY A 364 6.59 -17.28 3.37
CA GLY A 364 7.41 -17.52 2.18
C GLY A 364 6.66 -17.29 0.86
N GLU A 365 5.47 -16.73 0.93
CA GLU A 365 4.63 -16.41 -0.22
C GLU A 365 4.25 -14.93 -0.22
N LEU A 366 3.83 -14.42 -1.38
CA LEU A 366 3.11 -13.16 -1.50
C LEU A 366 1.88 -13.37 -2.36
N LEU A 367 0.72 -13.02 -1.81
CA LEU A 367 -0.50 -12.81 -2.58
C LEU A 367 -0.45 -11.40 -3.16
N ILE A 368 -0.58 -11.28 -4.47
CA ILE A 368 -0.48 -10.00 -5.19
C ILE A 368 -1.75 -9.81 -6.01
N SER A 369 -2.38 -8.64 -5.90
CA SER A 369 -3.43 -8.23 -6.83
C SER A 369 -2.88 -7.30 -7.90
N TYR A 370 -3.57 -7.25 -9.04
CA TYR A 370 -3.49 -6.18 -10.03
C TYR A 370 -4.89 -5.95 -10.62
N ASN A 371 -5.14 -4.76 -11.15
CA ASN A 371 -6.43 -4.42 -11.75
C ASN A 371 -6.32 -4.38 -13.28
N VAL A 372 -7.45 -4.54 -13.96
CA VAL A 372 -7.60 -4.28 -15.39
C VAL A 372 -8.73 -3.29 -15.59
N ASN A 373 -8.48 -2.30 -16.43
CA ASN A 373 -9.43 -1.24 -16.76
C ASN A 373 -9.39 -0.98 -18.28
N SER A 374 -10.25 -0.09 -18.78
CA SER A 374 -10.38 0.25 -20.19
C SER A 374 -10.35 1.76 -20.43
N PHE A 375 -9.68 2.18 -21.50
CA PHE A 375 -9.76 3.54 -22.04
C PHE A 375 -11.16 3.89 -22.58
N ASP A 376 -11.96 2.88 -22.93
CA ASP A 376 -13.36 2.96 -23.37
C ASP A 376 -14.31 2.44 -22.27
N PHE A 377 -14.04 2.81 -21.00
CA PHE A 377 -14.62 2.20 -19.79
C PHE A 377 -16.08 1.75 -19.92
N PHE A 378 -17.03 2.69 -19.95
CA PHE A 378 -18.47 2.34 -19.93
C PHE A 378 -18.89 1.48 -21.11
N LYS A 379 -18.36 1.77 -22.31
CA LYS A 379 -18.63 1.00 -23.53
C LYS A 379 -18.15 -0.44 -23.40
N ASP A 380 -16.98 -0.65 -22.81
CA ASP A 380 -16.47 -2.01 -22.62
C ASP A 380 -17.22 -2.77 -21.52
N LEU A 381 -17.65 -2.11 -20.45
CA LEU A 381 -18.47 -2.74 -19.40
C LEU A 381 -19.86 -3.18 -19.88
N GLU A 382 -20.40 -2.60 -20.96
CA GLU A 382 -21.67 -3.06 -21.56
C GLU A 382 -21.59 -4.49 -22.11
N THR A 383 -20.39 -4.93 -22.52
CA THR A 383 -20.15 -6.25 -23.12
C THR A 383 -19.33 -7.17 -22.21
N GLU A 384 -18.49 -6.59 -21.36
CA GLU A 384 -17.58 -7.29 -20.45
C GLU A 384 -17.73 -6.72 -19.02
N PRO A 385 -18.87 -6.96 -18.34
CA PRO A 385 -19.18 -6.30 -17.07
C PRO A 385 -18.28 -6.76 -15.92
N HIS A 386 -17.54 -7.87 -16.07
CA HIS A 386 -16.54 -8.36 -15.12
C HIS A 386 -15.12 -7.87 -15.43
N LEU A 387 -14.94 -6.90 -16.33
CA LEU A 387 -13.64 -6.34 -16.68
C LEU A 387 -12.95 -5.67 -15.48
N TYR A 388 -13.66 -4.71 -14.88
CA TYR A 388 -13.17 -3.74 -13.91
C TYR A 388 -13.09 -4.31 -12.50
N ARG A 389 -12.17 -5.25 -12.29
CA ARG A 389 -12.01 -5.95 -11.00
C ARG A 389 -10.57 -6.42 -10.79
N PRO A 390 -10.19 -6.68 -9.54
CA PRO A 390 -8.89 -7.26 -9.22
C PRO A 390 -8.75 -8.69 -9.78
N ARG A 391 -7.51 -9.02 -10.12
CA ARG A 391 -7.01 -10.35 -10.43
C ARG A 391 -5.83 -10.63 -9.53
N PHE A 392 -5.66 -11.88 -9.13
CA PHE A 392 -4.67 -12.27 -8.14
C PHE A 392 -3.68 -13.27 -8.71
N ILE A 393 -2.42 -13.11 -8.28
CA ILE A 393 -1.34 -14.07 -8.48
C ILE A 393 -0.72 -14.38 -7.13
N LYS A 394 -0.06 -15.53 -7.07
CA LYS A 394 0.68 -15.98 -5.90
C LYS A 394 2.13 -16.22 -6.27
N ILE A 395 3.02 -15.62 -5.50
CA ILE A 395 4.46 -15.85 -5.55
C ILE A 395 4.82 -16.77 -4.40
N LYS A 396 5.69 -17.74 -4.66
CA LYS A 396 6.35 -18.56 -3.63
C LYS A 396 7.85 -18.46 -3.81
N PHE A 397 8.55 -18.04 -2.75
CA PHE A 397 10.00 -17.95 -2.73
C PHE A 397 10.61 -19.30 -2.33
N ASN A 398 11.69 -19.68 -3.02
CA ASN A 398 12.34 -20.99 -2.87
C ASN A 398 13.67 -20.92 -2.11
#